data_AF-A0A069QMK2-F1
#
_entry.id   AF-A0A069QMK2-F1
#
_cell.length_a   1.000
_cell.length_b   1.000
_cell.length_c   1.000
_cell.angle_alpha   90.00
_cell.angle_beta   90.00
_cell.angle_gamma   90.00
#
_symmetry.space_group_name_H-M   'P 1'
#
loop_
_entity.id
_entity.type
_entity.pdbx_description
1 polymer ?
#
loop_
_entity_poly.entity_id
_entity_poly.type
_entity_poly.pdbx_seq_one_letter_code
_entity_poly.pdbx_strand_id
1 'polypeptide(L)'
;MGLIRNESEERARLFNLLYTKGLTTQQIGEISDYVYGRAYSKQQVSHLARSCREDVELWLGRTLSSHYLAVYIDATFISTRRDGQVSKEAYYTMLGVLEDGSREVLTLVNHPTEGAVCWKEELEALKERGVERIDLVVSDALQGIENAVCAAFPQAAHQFCVAHVKRQILNSVSHKDKLAMAQELAEVFSLENKEMKSLQGYEHFRRNGKRG
;
A
#
# COMPACT_ATOMS: atom_id res chain seq x y z
N MET A 1 -27.55 -32.56 -8.64
CA MET A 1 -26.25 -31.85 -8.76
C MET A 1 -26.29 -30.38 -8.34
N GLY A 2 -27.43 -29.66 -8.39
CA GLY A 2 -27.48 -28.23 -8.03
C GLY A 2 -27.26 -27.90 -6.53
N LEU A 3 -27.80 -28.72 -5.61
CA LEU A 3 -27.68 -28.49 -4.16
C LEU A 3 -26.23 -28.61 -3.64
N ILE A 4 -25.48 -29.62 -4.09
CA ILE A 4 -24.08 -29.85 -3.69
C ILE A 4 -23.15 -28.74 -4.21
N ARG A 5 -23.48 -28.15 -5.37
CA ARG A 5 -22.74 -27.02 -5.95
C ARG A 5 -22.94 -25.75 -5.13
N ASN A 6 -24.16 -25.50 -4.68
CA ASN A 6 -24.49 -24.32 -3.87
C ASN A 6 -23.80 -24.35 -2.49
N GLU A 7 -23.79 -25.49 -1.81
CA GLU A 7 -23.07 -25.64 -0.53
C GLU A 7 -21.55 -25.46 -0.67
N SER A 8 -20.96 -25.88 -1.80
CA SER A 8 -19.53 -25.73 -2.03
C SER A 8 -19.14 -24.25 -2.27
N GLU A 9 -19.99 -23.51 -2.98
CA GLU A 9 -19.80 -22.07 -3.23
C GLU A 9 -20.00 -21.22 -1.97
N GLU A 10 -21.05 -21.49 -1.19
CA GLU A 10 -21.31 -20.79 0.08
C GLU A 10 -20.16 -20.96 1.07
N ARG A 11 -19.55 -22.15 1.11
CA ARG A 11 -18.41 -22.45 1.98
C ARG A 11 -17.13 -21.76 1.52
N ALA A 12 -16.87 -21.75 0.21
CA ALA A 12 -15.76 -21.00 -0.34
C ALA A 12 -15.90 -19.50 -0.04
N ARG A 13 -17.11 -18.93 -0.17
CA ARG A 13 -17.40 -17.54 0.20
C ARG A 13 -17.17 -17.27 1.68
N LEU A 14 -17.64 -18.13 2.58
CA LEU A 14 -17.39 -17.97 4.01
C LEU A 14 -15.89 -18.03 4.32
N PHE A 15 -15.16 -18.97 3.75
CA PHE A 15 -13.72 -19.07 3.95
C PHE A 15 -12.96 -17.86 3.45
N ASN A 16 -13.31 -17.35 2.26
CA ASN A 16 -12.74 -16.12 1.74
C ASN A 16 -13.06 -14.91 2.64
N LEU A 17 -14.28 -14.82 3.15
CA LEU A 17 -14.68 -13.77 4.09
C LEU A 17 -13.87 -13.85 5.39
N LEU A 18 -13.76 -15.02 6.01
CA LEU A 18 -13.01 -15.19 7.26
C LEU A 18 -11.50 -14.91 7.05
N TYR A 19 -10.96 -15.35 5.91
CA TYR A 19 -9.56 -15.09 5.56
C TYR A 19 -9.28 -13.60 5.36
N THR A 20 -10.14 -12.89 4.61
CA THR A 20 -10.03 -11.44 4.38
C THR A 20 -10.29 -10.61 5.65
N LYS A 21 -10.97 -11.16 6.66
CA LYS A 21 -11.07 -10.57 8.00
C LYS A 21 -9.85 -10.83 8.89
N GLY A 22 -8.82 -11.52 8.39
CA GLY A 22 -7.54 -11.71 9.09
C GLY A 22 -7.50 -12.92 10.03
N LEU A 23 -8.43 -13.86 9.91
CA LEU A 23 -8.38 -15.09 10.70
C LEU A 23 -7.30 -16.03 10.17
N THR A 24 -6.60 -16.68 11.08
CA THR A 24 -5.61 -17.70 10.74
C THR A 24 -6.29 -18.93 10.13
N THR A 25 -5.56 -19.71 9.33
CA THR A 25 -6.08 -20.97 8.75
C THR A 25 -6.53 -21.96 9.82
N GLN A 26 -5.96 -21.90 11.03
CA GLN A 26 -6.40 -22.69 12.16
C GLN A 26 -7.76 -22.23 12.70
N GLN A 27 -7.93 -20.92 12.97
CA GLN A 27 -9.21 -20.36 13.43
C GLN A 27 -10.33 -20.59 12.41
N ILE A 28 -10.02 -20.50 11.12
CA ILE A 28 -10.97 -20.81 10.06
C ILE A 28 -11.38 -22.30 10.09
N GLY A 29 -10.44 -23.20 10.35
CA GLY A 29 -10.72 -24.62 10.54
C GLY A 29 -11.63 -24.90 11.75
N GLU A 30 -11.38 -24.22 12.87
CA GLU A 30 -12.21 -24.30 14.09
C GLU A 30 -13.64 -23.79 13.86
N ILE A 31 -13.79 -22.64 13.19
CA ILE A 31 -15.11 -22.09 12.82
C ILE A 31 -15.84 -23.02 11.85
N SER A 32 -15.12 -23.63 10.90
CA SER A 32 -15.72 -24.59 9.99
C SER A 32 -16.27 -25.81 10.70
N ASP A 33 -15.54 -26.32 11.70
CA ASP A 33 -15.98 -27.47 12.48
C ASP A 33 -17.24 -27.13 13.27
N TYR A 34 -17.27 -25.93 13.87
CA TYR A 34 -18.45 -25.44 14.60
C TYR A 34 -19.69 -25.25 13.70
N VAL A 35 -19.53 -24.65 12.51
CA VAL A 35 -20.65 -24.31 11.61
C VAL A 35 -21.12 -25.51 10.77
N TYR A 36 -20.19 -26.33 10.29
CA TYR A 36 -20.48 -27.41 9.33
C TYR A 36 -20.23 -28.81 9.87
N GLY A 37 -19.79 -28.97 11.13
CA GLY A 37 -19.48 -30.28 11.73
C GLY A 37 -18.34 -31.02 11.02
N ARG A 38 -17.44 -30.29 10.36
CA ARG A 38 -16.31 -30.84 9.61
C ARG A 38 -15.04 -30.04 9.88
N ALA A 39 -14.04 -30.71 10.42
CA ALA A 39 -12.69 -30.19 10.54
C ALA A 39 -12.01 -30.07 9.16
N TYR A 40 -11.45 -28.90 8.88
CA TYR A 40 -10.64 -28.63 7.71
C TYR A 40 -9.17 -28.52 8.10
N SER A 41 -8.29 -29.20 7.36
CA SER A 41 -6.85 -29.03 7.55
C SER A 41 -6.41 -27.65 7.05
N LYS A 42 -5.27 -27.16 7.57
CA LYS A 42 -4.66 -25.89 7.11
C LYS A 42 -4.45 -25.88 5.59
N GLN A 43 -4.13 -27.04 5.01
CA GLN A 43 -3.93 -27.19 3.56
C GLN A 43 -5.24 -27.09 2.78
N GLN A 44 -6.34 -27.65 3.29
CA GLN A 44 -7.66 -27.53 2.66
C GLN A 44 -8.18 -26.09 2.74
N VAL A 45 -8.03 -25.42 3.89
CA VAL A 45 -8.38 -24.00 4.02
C VAL A 45 -7.57 -23.15 3.04
N SER A 46 -6.26 -23.39 2.94
CA SER A 46 -5.38 -22.68 1.98
C SER A 46 -5.79 -22.94 0.53
N HIS A 47 -6.14 -24.18 0.18
CA HIS A 47 -6.65 -24.51 -1.15
C HIS A 47 -7.95 -23.79 -1.47
N LEU A 48 -8.88 -23.71 -0.53
CA LEU A 48 -10.18 -23.06 -0.71
C LEU A 48 -10.04 -21.54 -0.85
N ALA A 49 -9.07 -20.95 -0.13
CA ALA A 49 -8.70 -19.55 -0.26
C ALA A 49 -7.90 -19.21 -1.53
N ARG A 50 -7.66 -20.17 -2.45
CA ARG A 50 -6.94 -19.92 -3.70
C ARG A 50 -7.66 -18.92 -4.60
N SER A 51 -9.00 -18.93 -4.61
CA SER A 51 -9.80 -17.95 -5.36
C SER A 51 -9.46 -16.51 -4.93
N CYS A 52 -9.20 -16.24 -3.64
CA CYS A 52 -8.72 -14.93 -3.19
C CYS A 52 -7.37 -14.55 -3.82
N ARG A 53 -6.48 -15.52 -4.06
CA ARG A 53 -5.19 -15.25 -4.72
C ARG A 53 -5.39 -14.86 -6.18
N GLU A 54 -6.25 -15.58 -6.89
CA GLU A 54 -6.61 -15.24 -8.28
C GLU A 54 -7.24 -13.84 -8.35
N ASP A 55 -8.15 -13.51 -7.41
CA ASP A 55 -8.73 -12.17 -7.30
C ASP A 55 -7.67 -11.09 -7.05
N VAL A 56 -6.69 -11.37 -6.20
CA VAL A 56 -5.56 -10.46 -5.93
C VAL A 56 -4.69 -10.27 -7.16
N GLU A 57 -4.37 -11.34 -7.90
CA GLU A 57 -3.57 -11.28 -9.12
C GLU A 57 -4.30 -10.47 -10.21
N LEU A 58 -5.60 -10.72 -10.41
CA LEU A 58 -6.43 -9.92 -11.31
C LEU A 58 -6.49 -8.45 -10.90
N TRP A 59 -6.62 -8.18 -9.60
CA TRP A 59 -6.63 -6.82 -9.07
C TRP A 59 -5.28 -6.12 -9.24
N LEU A 60 -4.15 -6.83 -9.06
CA LEU A 60 -2.80 -6.31 -9.32
C LEU A 60 -2.54 -6.09 -10.82
N GLY A 61 -3.19 -6.85 -11.69
CA GLY A 61 -3.09 -6.70 -13.15
C GLY A 61 -4.11 -5.77 -13.79
N ARG A 62 -5.03 -5.19 -13.02
CA ARG A 62 -6.13 -4.36 -13.55
C ARG A 62 -5.61 -3.08 -14.23
N THR A 63 -6.35 -2.60 -15.22
CA THR A 63 -6.10 -1.28 -15.82
C THR A 63 -6.27 -0.16 -14.78
N LEU A 64 -5.44 0.87 -14.88
CA LEU A 64 -5.42 2.03 -14.00
C LEU A 64 -5.89 3.29 -14.74
N SER A 65 -6.26 4.33 -13.99
CA SER A 65 -6.48 5.66 -14.58
C SER A 65 -5.22 6.16 -15.29
N SER A 66 -5.40 6.92 -16.39
CA SER A 66 -4.29 7.52 -17.11
C SER A 66 -3.62 8.66 -16.36
N HIS A 67 -4.31 9.28 -15.40
CA HIS A 67 -3.79 10.41 -14.65
C HIS A 67 -4.04 10.29 -13.14
N TYR A 68 -2.98 10.55 -12.36
CA TYR A 68 -3.03 10.70 -10.90
C TYR A 68 -2.44 12.04 -10.45
N LEU A 69 -3.16 12.72 -9.57
CA LEU A 69 -2.73 13.98 -8.96
C LEU A 69 -1.55 13.78 -8.00
N ALA A 70 -1.54 12.67 -7.27
CA ALA A 70 -0.45 12.28 -6.41
C ALA A 70 -0.35 10.76 -6.27
N VAL A 71 0.86 10.24 -6.09
CA VAL A 71 1.11 8.85 -5.72
C VAL A 71 1.98 8.81 -4.46
N TYR A 72 1.47 8.17 -3.41
CA TYR A 72 2.20 7.93 -2.16
C TYR A 72 2.85 6.55 -2.19
N ILE A 73 4.12 6.46 -1.80
CA ILE A 73 4.85 5.21 -1.66
C ILE A 73 5.26 5.07 -0.20
N ASP A 74 4.69 4.08 0.49
CA ASP A 74 4.93 3.82 1.91
C ASP A 74 5.39 2.38 2.15
N ALA A 75 6.24 2.18 3.16
CA ALA A 75 6.82 0.88 3.49
C ALA A 75 6.27 0.35 4.82
N THR A 76 5.64 -0.82 4.78
CA THR A 76 5.20 -1.55 5.99
C THR A 76 6.09 -2.77 6.21
N PHE A 77 6.71 -2.85 7.40
CA PHE A 77 7.55 -4.00 7.75
C PHE A 77 6.71 -5.12 8.35
N ILE A 78 6.69 -6.27 7.68
CA ILE A 78 5.91 -7.44 8.08
C ILE A 78 6.87 -8.60 8.36
N SER A 79 6.69 -9.27 9.51
CA SER A 79 7.39 -10.52 9.82
C SER A 79 6.95 -11.60 8.84
N THR A 80 7.84 -11.95 7.90
CA THR A 80 7.56 -12.87 6.82
C THR A 80 8.40 -14.13 7.00
N ARG A 81 7.78 -15.30 6.79
CA ARG A 81 8.46 -16.59 6.88
C ARG A 81 8.84 -17.09 5.49
N ARG A 82 10.14 -17.29 5.22
CA ARG A 82 10.68 -17.92 4.01
C ARG A 82 11.71 -18.98 4.37
N ASP A 83 11.70 -20.10 3.67
CA ASP A 83 12.70 -21.16 3.78
C ASP A 83 13.05 -21.57 5.22
N GLY A 84 12.03 -21.58 6.09
CA GLY A 84 12.15 -21.95 7.50
C GLY A 84 12.61 -20.83 8.45
N GLN A 85 13.00 -19.66 7.94
CA GLN A 85 13.40 -18.49 8.72
C GLN A 85 12.31 -17.41 8.71
N VAL A 86 12.28 -16.58 9.76
CA VAL A 86 11.39 -15.41 9.87
C VAL A 86 12.25 -14.16 9.89
N SER A 87 12.04 -13.26 8.94
CA SER A 87 12.69 -11.96 8.85
C SER A 87 11.64 -10.85 8.80
N LYS A 88 12.02 -9.64 9.20
CA LYS A 88 11.20 -8.45 8.94
C LYS A 88 11.49 -7.98 7.52
N GLU A 89 10.45 -7.95 6.69
CA GLU A 89 10.57 -7.54 5.31
C GLU A 89 9.70 -6.33 5.01
N ALA A 90 10.14 -5.48 4.09
CA ALA A 90 9.39 -4.33 3.64
C ALA A 90 8.36 -4.74 2.57
N TYR A 91 7.12 -4.28 2.76
CA TYR A 91 6.05 -4.30 1.78
C TYR A 91 5.73 -2.85 1.42
N TYR A 92 5.97 -2.48 0.18
CA TYR A 92 5.72 -1.14 -0.33
C TYR A 92 4.33 -1.06 -0.94
N THR A 93 3.56 -0.07 -0.49
CA THR A 93 2.23 0.22 -1.02
C THR A 93 2.30 1.50 -1.83
N MET A 94 1.82 1.45 -3.08
CA MET A 94 1.63 2.65 -3.90
C MET A 94 0.16 3.05 -3.87
N LEU A 95 -0.16 4.23 -3.34
CA LEU A 95 -1.51 4.76 -3.23
C LEU A 95 -1.68 5.98 -4.15
N GLY A 96 -2.53 5.87 -5.16
CA GLY A 96 -2.86 6.95 -6.10
C GLY A 96 -4.01 7.81 -5.61
N VAL A 97 -3.96 9.10 -5.93
CA VAL A 97 -5.04 10.08 -5.76
C VAL A 97 -5.54 10.50 -7.14
N LEU A 98 -6.82 10.26 -7.40
CA LEU A 98 -7.47 10.56 -8.67
C LEU A 98 -7.87 12.04 -8.75
N GLU A 99 -8.27 12.48 -9.95
CA GLU A 99 -8.68 13.86 -10.21
C GLU A 99 -9.92 14.31 -9.41
N ASP A 100 -10.77 13.36 -9.03
CA ASP A 100 -11.92 13.61 -8.16
C ASP A 100 -11.55 13.63 -6.66
N GLY A 101 -10.28 13.40 -6.33
CA GLY A 101 -9.76 13.35 -4.97
C GLY A 101 -9.96 12.01 -4.26
N SER A 102 -10.57 11.02 -4.91
CA SER A 102 -10.65 9.66 -4.39
C SER A 102 -9.27 8.99 -4.40
N ARG A 103 -9.11 7.92 -3.62
CA ARG A 103 -7.83 7.23 -3.45
C ARG A 103 -7.99 5.76 -3.75
N GLU A 104 -6.99 5.19 -4.40
CA GLU A 104 -6.92 3.75 -4.64
C GLU A 104 -5.50 3.22 -4.48
N VAL A 105 -5.38 1.96 -4.05
CA VAL A 105 -4.07 1.29 -3.99
C VAL A 105 -3.74 0.77 -5.38
N LEU A 106 -2.63 1.22 -5.95
CA LEU A 106 -2.19 0.86 -7.29
C LEU A 106 -1.51 -0.50 -7.31
N THR A 107 -0.60 -0.73 -6.36
CA THR A 107 0.14 -1.99 -6.20
C THR A 107 0.63 -2.18 -4.77
N LEU A 108 0.94 -3.44 -4.43
CA LEU A 108 1.60 -3.86 -3.20
C LEU A 108 2.77 -4.75 -3.60
N VAL A 109 3.99 -4.33 -3.28
CA VAL A 109 5.21 -5.01 -3.73
C VAL A 109 6.08 -5.35 -2.53
N ASN A 110 6.71 -6.51 -2.56
CA ASN A 110 7.61 -6.94 -1.50
C ASN A 110 8.98 -7.20 -2.11
N HIS A 111 9.98 -6.51 -1.57
CA HIS A 111 11.38 -6.67 -1.97
C HIS A 111 12.16 -7.16 -0.74
N PRO A 112 12.43 -8.48 -0.64
CA PRO A 112 13.04 -9.08 0.55
C PRO A 112 14.53 -8.76 0.73
N THR A 113 15.23 -8.30 -0.31
CA THR A 113 16.65 -7.94 -0.27
C THR A 113 16.87 -6.42 -0.28
N GLU A 114 17.59 -5.92 0.73
CA GLU A 114 17.80 -4.50 1.10
C GLU A 114 18.50 -3.62 0.03
N GLY A 115 18.81 -4.12 -1.17
CA GLY A 115 19.78 -3.44 -2.06
C GLY A 115 19.28 -2.90 -3.40
N ALA A 116 18.14 -3.35 -3.91
CA ALA A 116 17.67 -2.93 -5.22
C ALA A 116 16.17 -3.10 -5.33
N VAL A 117 15.41 -2.19 -4.73
CA VAL A 117 14.06 -1.97 -5.24
C VAL A 117 14.24 -1.45 -6.66
N CYS A 118 13.87 -2.26 -7.66
CA CYS A 118 13.84 -1.78 -9.03
C CYS A 118 12.60 -0.92 -9.20
N TRP A 119 12.58 0.27 -8.57
CA TRP A 119 11.49 1.24 -8.68
C TRP A 119 11.14 1.53 -10.13
N LYS A 120 12.11 1.39 -11.03
CA LYS A 120 11.91 1.46 -12.47
C LYS A 120 10.92 0.39 -12.95
N GLU A 121 11.08 -0.87 -12.57
CA GLU A 121 10.16 -1.95 -12.94
C GLU A 121 8.75 -1.68 -12.40
N GLU A 122 8.65 -1.27 -11.14
CA GLU A 122 7.34 -1.01 -10.53
C GLU A 122 6.62 0.19 -11.15
N LEU A 123 7.35 1.27 -11.46
CA LEU A 123 6.80 2.44 -12.13
C LEU A 123 6.47 2.16 -13.60
N GLU A 124 7.24 1.32 -14.29
CA GLU A 124 6.94 0.90 -15.66
C GLU A 124 5.72 -0.02 -15.70
N ALA A 125 5.55 -0.92 -14.72
CA ALA A 125 4.35 -1.72 -14.57
C ALA A 125 3.08 -0.87 -14.39
N LEU A 126 3.17 0.30 -13.75
CA LEU A 126 2.05 1.25 -13.72
C LEU A 126 1.73 1.78 -15.11
N LYS A 127 2.73 2.12 -15.94
CA LYS A 127 2.49 2.57 -17.31
C LYS A 127 1.88 1.50 -18.20
N GLU A 128 2.39 0.27 -18.11
CA GLU A 128 1.83 -0.88 -18.83
C GLU A 128 0.35 -1.11 -18.49
N ARG A 129 -0.05 -0.76 -17.27
CA ARG A 129 -1.45 -0.80 -16.81
C ARG A 129 -2.26 0.45 -17.17
N GLY A 130 -1.68 1.42 -17.87
CA GLY A 130 -2.39 2.58 -18.44
C GLY A 130 -2.06 3.92 -17.80
N VAL A 131 -1.17 3.99 -16.80
CA VAL A 131 -0.80 5.29 -16.19
C VAL A 131 0.10 6.09 -17.12
N GLU A 132 -0.38 7.23 -17.59
CA GLU A 132 0.35 8.11 -18.50
C GLU A 132 1.01 9.27 -17.76
N ARG A 133 0.37 9.77 -16.70
CA ARG A 133 0.80 10.97 -15.98
C ARG A 133 0.62 10.84 -14.47
N ILE A 134 1.63 11.30 -13.75
CA ILE A 134 1.60 11.53 -12.30
C ILE A 134 2.12 12.95 -12.07
N ASP A 135 1.41 13.75 -11.29
CA ASP A 135 1.84 15.14 -11.01
C ASP A 135 2.79 15.25 -9.81
N LEU A 136 2.57 14.43 -8.78
CA LEU A 136 3.39 14.43 -7.57
C LEU A 136 3.61 13.01 -7.06
N VAL A 137 4.86 12.62 -6.83
CA VAL A 137 5.20 11.41 -6.09
C VAL A 137 5.66 11.81 -4.69
N VAL A 138 5.08 11.18 -3.68
CA VAL A 138 5.42 11.36 -2.27
C VAL A 138 5.97 10.05 -1.74
N SER A 139 7.23 10.02 -1.32
CA SER A 139 7.82 8.81 -0.76
C SER A 139 8.65 9.10 0.49
N ASP A 140 9.05 8.05 1.17
CA ASP A 140 10.11 8.14 2.17
C ASP A 140 11.47 8.32 1.51
N ALA A 141 12.53 8.40 2.31
CA ALA A 141 13.92 8.41 1.85
C ALA A 141 14.35 7.02 1.33
N LEU A 142 13.62 6.53 0.32
CA LEU A 142 13.84 5.25 -0.34
C LEU A 142 15.00 5.39 -1.32
N GLN A 143 15.99 4.51 -1.23
CA GLN A 143 17.17 4.59 -2.07
C GLN A 143 16.79 4.49 -3.56
N GLY A 144 17.22 5.47 -4.36
CA GLY A 144 17.04 5.47 -5.82
C GLY A 144 15.64 5.80 -6.33
N ILE A 145 14.66 6.07 -5.46
CA ILE A 145 13.28 6.37 -5.90
C ILE A 145 13.20 7.63 -6.76
N GLU A 146 13.90 8.71 -6.37
CA GLU A 146 13.91 9.98 -7.09
C GLU A 146 14.34 9.81 -8.55
N ASN A 147 15.44 9.08 -8.76
CA ASN A 147 15.96 8.79 -10.09
C ASN A 147 14.98 7.95 -10.91
N ALA A 148 14.33 6.97 -10.28
CA ALA A 148 13.35 6.12 -10.95
C ALA A 148 12.08 6.89 -11.32
N VAL A 149 11.59 7.77 -10.44
CA VAL A 149 10.45 8.66 -10.72
C VAL A 149 10.78 9.61 -11.86
N CYS A 150 11.95 10.27 -11.81
CA CYS A 150 12.39 11.17 -12.87
C CYS A 150 12.52 10.46 -14.23
N ALA A 151 13.00 9.21 -14.24
CA ALA A 151 13.11 8.42 -15.46
C ALA A 151 11.73 7.93 -15.99
N ALA A 152 10.84 7.48 -15.10
CA ALA A 152 9.56 6.91 -15.50
C ALA A 152 8.51 7.99 -15.80
N PHE A 153 8.39 9.00 -14.94
CA PHE A 153 7.44 10.10 -15.05
C PHE A 153 8.17 11.45 -14.96
N PRO A 154 8.84 11.91 -16.03
CA PRO A 154 9.70 13.11 -15.99
C PRO A 154 8.98 14.41 -15.63
N GLN A 155 7.65 14.46 -15.77
CA GLN A 155 6.83 15.61 -15.42
C GLN A 155 6.35 15.57 -13.95
N ALA A 156 6.54 14.45 -13.26
CA ALA A 156 6.16 14.32 -11.86
C ALA A 156 7.15 15.07 -10.97
N ALA A 157 6.64 15.93 -10.09
CA ALA A 157 7.44 16.39 -8.97
C ALA A 157 7.66 15.23 -7.98
N HIS A 158 8.77 15.27 -7.25
CA HIS A 158 9.00 14.37 -6.12
C HIS A 158 9.14 15.18 -4.84
N GLN A 159 8.50 14.71 -3.77
CA GLN A 159 8.72 15.24 -2.43
C GLN A 159 8.87 14.10 -1.42
N PHE A 160 9.63 14.36 -0.35
CA PHE A 160 9.64 13.47 0.80
C PHE A 160 8.36 13.58 1.62
N CYS A 161 7.92 12.45 2.18
CA CYS A 161 6.79 12.41 3.08
C CYS A 161 7.11 13.16 4.37
N VAL A 162 6.49 14.34 4.55
CA VAL A 162 6.65 15.19 5.74
C VAL A 162 6.35 14.42 7.03
N ALA A 163 5.40 13.49 7.02
CA ALA A 163 5.10 12.67 8.20
C ALA A 163 6.30 11.80 8.61
N HIS A 164 7.00 11.22 7.64
CA HIS A 164 8.20 10.42 7.89
C HIS A 164 9.40 11.29 8.25
N VAL A 165 9.58 12.44 7.61
CA VAL A 165 10.60 13.44 8.01
C VAL A 165 10.42 13.85 9.47
N LYS A 166 9.19 14.24 9.87
CA LYS A 166 8.87 14.59 11.26
C LYS A 166 9.18 13.43 12.21
N ARG A 167 8.79 12.20 11.86
CA ARG A 167 9.04 11.01 12.67
C ARG A 167 10.55 10.74 12.82
N GLN A 168 11.31 10.89 11.75
CA GLN A 168 12.77 10.71 11.77
C GLN A 168 13.42 11.72 12.71
N ILE A 169 13.09 13.01 12.58
CA ILE A 169 13.61 14.07 13.47
C ILE A 169 13.25 13.76 14.93
N LEU A 170 11.99 13.40 15.21
CA LEU A 170 11.55 13.06 16.57
C LEU A 170 12.22 11.81 17.15
N ASN A 171 12.65 10.87 16.31
CA ASN A 171 13.39 9.70 16.76
C ASN A 171 14.87 9.99 17.03
N SER A 172 15.41 11.07 16.47
CA SER A 172 16.79 11.51 16.68
C SER A 172 16.98 12.39 17.92
N VAL A 173 15.90 12.84 18.57
CA VAL A 173 15.96 13.68 19.78
C VAL A 173 15.65 12.90 21.06
N SER A 174 16.16 13.41 22.19
CA SER A 174 15.92 12.82 23.50
C SER A 174 14.43 12.84 23.86
N HIS A 175 13.96 11.87 24.67
CA HIS A 175 12.56 11.81 25.07
C HIS A 175 12.07 13.10 25.76
N LYS A 176 12.95 13.82 26.47
CA LYS A 176 12.61 15.07 27.16
C LYS A 176 12.31 16.20 26.17
N ASP A 177 13.00 16.21 25.04
CA ASP A 177 12.92 17.29 24.04
C ASP A 177 11.89 17.02 22.94
N LYS A 178 11.37 15.78 22.84
CA LYS A 178 10.39 15.37 21.82
C LYS A 178 9.17 16.28 21.76
N LEU A 179 8.65 16.74 22.91
CA LEU A 179 7.46 17.58 22.95
C LEU A 179 7.72 18.97 22.35
N ALA A 180 8.82 19.61 22.74
CA ALA A 180 9.22 20.91 22.21
C ALA A 180 9.52 20.82 20.71
N MET A 181 10.30 19.81 20.30
CA MET A 181 10.61 19.56 18.89
C MET A 181 9.35 19.29 18.05
N ALA A 182 8.36 18.58 18.59
CA ALA A 182 7.10 18.34 17.88
C ALA A 182 6.29 19.63 17.65
N GLN A 183 6.34 20.59 18.59
CA GLN A 183 5.68 21.88 18.47
C GLN A 183 6.35 22.73 17.38
N GLU A 184 7.69 22.82 17.40
CA GLU A 184 8.46 23.53 16.39
C GLU A 184 8.20 22.96 14.98
N LEU A 185 8.22 21.63 14.85
CA LEU A 185 7.89 20.96 13.59
C LEU A 185 6.43 21.20 13.15
N ALA A 186 5.50 21.42 14.08
CA ALA A 186 4.13 21.75 13.72
C ALA A 186 4.01 23.17 13.14
N GLU A 187 4.83 24.12 13.61
CA GLU A 187 4.89 25.49 13.09
C GLU A 187 5.53 25.54 11.70
N VAL A 188 6.69 24.87 11.53
CA VAL A 188 7.41 24.80 10.24
C VAL A 188 6.57 24.18 9.14
N PHE A 189 5.82 23.13 9.47
CA PHE A 189 4.95 22.42 8.52
C PHE A 189 3.47 22.77 8.74
N SER A 190 3.19 23.99 9.19
CA SER A 190 1.82 24.45 9.36
C SER A 190 1.12 24.53 8.00
N LEU A 191 -0.07 23.94 7.91
CA LEU A 191 -0.95 24.18 6.78
C LEU A 191 -1.64 25.53 6.99
N GLU A 192 -1.65 26.38 5.97
CA GLU A 192 -2.39 27.66 6.00
C GLU A 192 -3.88 27.45 6.38
N ASN A 193 -4.42 26.26 6.06
CA ASN A 193 -5.74 25.84 6.50
C ASN A 193 -5.74 24.36 6.92
N LYS A 194 -6.05 24.08 8.19
CA LYS A 194 -6.13 22.72 8.76
C LYS A 194 -7.34 21.91 8.26
N GLU A 195 -8.32 22.56 7.65
CA GLU A 195 -9.49 21.91 7.02
C GLU A 195 -9.29 21.64 5.53
N MET A 196 -8.13 22.02 4.98
CA MET A 196 -7.84 21.88 3.55
C MET A 196 -7.89 20.41 3.14
N LYS A 197 -8.82 20.08 2.23
CA LYS A 197 -8.93 18.73 1.65
C LYS A 197 -7.79 18.47 0.67
N SER A 198 -7.48 17.20 0.42
CA SER A 198 -6.37 16.78 -0.49
C SER A 198 -6.41 17.48 -1.86
N LEU A 199 -7.60 17.65 -2.44
CA LEU A 199 -7.78 18.33 -3.71
C LEU A 199 -7.43 19.83 -3.65
N GLN A 200 -7.77 20.49 -2.55
CA GLN A 200 -7.43 21.90 -2.34
C GLN A 200 -5.92 22.08 -2.11
N GLY A 201 -5.30 21.13 -1.40
CA GLY A 201 -3.84 21.08 -1.25
C GLY A 201 -3.12 20.87 -2.58
N TYR A 202 -3.65 19.99 -3.44
CA TYR A 202 -3.14 19.81 -4.81
C TYR A 202 -3.32 21.09 -5.66
N GLU A 203 -4.46 21.77 -5.61
CA GLU A 203 -4.65 23.06 -6.30
C GLU A 203 -3.63 24.11 -5.87
N HIS A 204 -3.32 24.18 -4.56
CA HIS A 204 -2.28 25.05 -4.03
C HIS A 204 -0.89 24.64 -4.57
N PHE A 205 -0.55 23.35 -4.55
CA PHE A 205 0.67 22.81 -5.15
C PHE A 205 0.76 23.18 -6.65
N ARG A 206 -0.30 23.02 -7.42
CA ARG A 206 -0.32 23.35 -8.86
C ARG A 206 -0.06 24.84 -9.13
N ARG A 207 -0.55 25.72 -8.26
CA ARG A 207 -0.37 27.18 -8.36
C ARG A 207 1.03 27.64 -7.98
N ASN A 208 1.62 27.02 -6.95
CA ASN A 208 2.85 27.50 -6.32
C ASN A 208 4.10 26.64 -6.65
N GLY A 209 3.91 25.39 -7.06
CA GLY A 209 4.95 24.39 -7.30
C GLY A 209 5.65 24.49 -8.66
N LYS A 210 5.16 25.29 -9.61
CA LYS A 210 5.82 25.52 -10.92
C LYS A 210 6.98 26.54 -10.88
N ARG A 211 7.47 26.92 -9.71
CA ARG A 211 8.55 27.91 -9.52
C ARG A 211 9.89 27.31 -9.07
N GLY A 212 10.04 25.98 -9.09
CA GLY A 212 11.29 25.28 -8.80
C GLY A 212 11.89 24.69 -10.06
#